data_AF-A0A536ZWA3-F1
#
_entry.id   AF-A0A536ZWA3-F1
#
_cell.length_a   1.000
_cell.length_b   1.000
_cell.length_c   1.000
_cell.angle_alpha   90.00
_cell.angle_beta   90.00
_cell.angle_gamma   90.00
#
_symmetry.space_group_name_H-M   'P 1'
#
loop_
_entity.id
_entity.type
_entity.pdbx_description
1 polymer ?
#
loop_
_entity_poly.entity_id
_entity_poly.type
_entity_poly.pdbx_seq_one_letter_code
_entity_poly.pdbx_strand_id
1 'polypeptide(L)'
;MVTIERIQTGVRMEKRLVKVLKAIAEYHDMSLGDLLEGIVLHAFEGKAPFGAESLRKIAELKKIYALELNASQAHKLVEANPAKRPVRRSK
;
A
#
# COMPACT_ATOMS: atom_id res chain seq x y z
N MET A 1 -23.44 -9.13 -8.73
CA MET A 1 -22.69 -9.06 -7.46
C MET A 1 -22.09 -10.42 -7.20
N VAL A 2 -20.83 -10.47 -6.78
CA VAL A 2 -20.15 -11.73 -6.40
C VAL A 2 -20.12 -11.79 -4.88
N THR A 3 -20.55 -12.90 -4.29
CA THR A 3 -20.47 -13.13 -2.84
C THR A 3 -19.06 -13.55 -2.46
N ILE A 4 -18.50 -12.93 -1.43
CA ILE A 4 -17.13 -13.18 -0.96
C ILE A 4 -17.03 -13.18 0.56
N GLU A 5 -15.95 -13.75 1.07
CA GLU A 5 -15.55 -13.68 2.48
C GLU A 5 -14.35 -12.72 2.63
N ARG A 6 -14.34 -11.94 3.70
CA ARG A 6 -13.23 -11.02 4.02
C ARG A 6 -12.49 -11.49 5.25
N ILE A 7 -11.16 -11.45 5.19
CA ILE A 7 -10.28 -11.72 6.33
C ILE A 7 -9.52 -10.45 6.71
N GLN A 8 -9.27 -10.27 8.01
CA GLN A 8 -8.43 -9.18 8.50
C GLN A 8 -6.95 -9.55 8.34
N THR A 9 -6.15 -8.60 7.84
CA THR A 9 -4.72 -8.82 7.61
C THR A 9 -3.86 -7.98 8.55
N GLY A 10 -2.80 -8.58 9.10
CA GLY A 10 -1.83 -7.92 9.99
C GLY A 10 -0.57 -7.46 9.27
N VAL A 11 -0.68 -6.97 8.03
CA VAL A 11 0.50 -6.66 7.20
C VAL A 11 1.26 -5.43 7.70
N ARG A 12 2.59 -5.48 7.62
CA ARG A 12 3.47 -4.33 7.84
C ARG A 12 3.79 -3.68 6.50
N MET A 13 3.63 -2.37 6.41
CA MET A 13 3.86 -1.59 5.20
C MET A 13 4.57 -0.28 5.53
N GLU A 14 5.24 0.31 4.55
CA GLU A 14 5.90 1.60 4.73
C GLU A 14 4.89 2.69 5.10
N LYS A 15 5.24 3.50 6.11
CA LYS A 15 4.34 4.47 6.75
C LYS A 15 3.76 5.50 5.78
N ARG A 16 4.58 6.10 4.91
CA ARG A 16 4.17 7.15 3.98
C ARG A 16 3.34 6.58 2.83
N LEU A 17 3.68 5.37 2.36
CA LEU A 17 2.89 4.64 1.37
C LEU A 17 1.48 4.38 1.87
N VAL A 18 1.31 3.91 3.12
CA VAL A 18 -0.03 3.73 3.72
C VAL A 18 -0.79 5.04 3.81
N LYS A 19 -0.13 6.16 4.11
CA LYS A 19 -0.79 7.48 4.12
C LYS A 19 -1.31 7.89 2.74
N VAL A 20 -0.51 7.70 1.69
CA VAL A 20 -0.93 7.97 0.31
C VAL A 20 -2.09 7.06 -0.09
N LEU A 21 -2.02 5.76 0.23
CA LEU A 21 -3.09 4.79 -0.04
C LEU A 21 -4.40 5.15 0.66
N LYS A 22 -4.35 5.54 1.94
CA LYS A 22 -5.55 5.99 2.67
C LYS A 22 -6.14 7.26 2.08
N ALA A 23 -5.29 8.22 1.72
CA ALA A 23 -5.76 9.49 1.14
C ALA A 23 -6.38 9.32 -0.25
N ILE A 24 -5.86 8.42 -1.09
CA ILE A 24 -6.48 8.15 -2.40
C ILE A 24 -7.76 7.30 -2.27
N ALA A 25 -7.85 6.42 -1.27
CA ALA A 25 -9.09 5.72 -0.95
C ALA A 25 -10.19 6.71 -0.55
N GLU A 26 -9.88 7.66 0.34
CA GLU A 26 -10.79 8.73 0.76
C GLU A 26 -11.21 9.61 -0.42
N TYR A 27 -10.27 9.98 -1.31
CA TYR A 27 -10.58 10.78 -2.51
C TYR A 27 -11.61 10.11 -3.43
N HIS A 28 -11.70 8.78 -3.41
CA HIS A 28 -12.65 8.02 -4.22
C HIS A 28 -13.81 7.44 -3.40
N ASP A 29 -14.04 7.93 -2.18
CA ASP A 29 -15.12 7.49 -1.28
C ASP A 29 -15.18 5.96 -1.08
N MET A 30 -14.00 5.31 -1.01
CA MET A 30 -13.89 3.85 -0.86
C MET A 30 -13.04 3.44 0.33
N SER A 31 -13.23 2.21 0.79
CA SER A 31 -12.38 1.67 1.85
C SER A 31 -10.96 1.39 1.35
N LEU A 32 -9.98 1.38 2.25
CA LEU A 32 -8.61 0.95 1.91
C LEU A 32 -8.59 -0.50 1.39
N GLY A 33 -9.48 -1.36 1.90
CA GLY A 33 -9.61 -2.74 1.44
C GLY A 33 -10.05 -2.81 -0.02
N ASP A 34 -11.13 -2.11 -0.37
CA ASP A 34 -11.66 -2.10 -1.75
C ASP A 34 -10.65 -1.50 -2.73
N LEU A 35 -9.94 -0.44 -2.33
CA LEU A 35 -8.84 0.12 -3.13
C LEU A 35 -7.73 -0.91 -3.39
N LEU A 36 -7.29 -1.62 -2.35
CA LEU A 36 -6.22 -2.62 -2.47
C LEU A 36 -6.66 -3.80 -3.33
N GLU A 37 -7.87 -4.31 -3.13
CA GLU A 37 -8.46 -5.36 -3.96
C GLU A 37 -8.52 -4.92 -5.43
N GLY A 38 -8.97 -3.70 -5.71
CA GLY A 38 -8.98 -3.12 -7.06
C GLY A 38 -7.59 -3.04 -7.69
N ILE A 39 -6.58 -2.59 -6.94
CA ILE A 39 -5.18 -2.55 -7.42
C ILE A 39 -4.67 -3.95 -7.76
N VAL A 40 -4.93 -4.93 -6.90
CA VAL A 40 -4.47 -6.31 -7.07
C VAL A 40 -5.14 -6.97 -8.28
N LEU A 41 -6.46 -6.79 -8.46
CA LEU A 41 -7.18 -7.32 -9.62
C LEU A 41 -6.63 -6.77 -10.94
N HIS A 42 -6.39 -5.46 -11.02
CA HIS A 42 -5.76 -4.87 -12.21
C HIS A 42 -4.34 -5.39 -12.42
N ALA A 43 -3.55 -5.53 -11.36
CA ALA A 43 -2.18 -6.05 -11.45
C ALA A 43 -2.14 -7.51 -11.91
N PHE A 44 -3.06 -8.36 -11.45
CA PHE A 44 -3.21 -9.75 -11.91
C PHE A 44 -3.54 -9.82 -13.41
N GLU A 45 -4.27 -8.85 -13.93
CA GLU A 45 -4.58 -8.72 -15.36
C GLU A 45 -3.50 -7.96 -16.16
N GLY A 46 -2.42 -7.51 -15.53
CA GLY A 46 -1.38 -6.69 -16.17
C GLY A 46 -1.84 -5.29 -16.58
N LYS A 47 -2.93 -4.78 -16.00
CA LYS A 47 -3.51 -3.47 -16.30
C LYS A 47 -3.06 -2.41 -15.29
N ALA A 48 -3.08 -1.15 -15.73
CA ALA A 48 -2.82 -0.03 -14.84
C ALA A 48 -4.02 0.21 -13.89
N PRO A 49 -3.81 0.24 -12.57
CA PRO A 49 -4.91 0.39 -11.60
C PRO A 49 -5.42 1.83 -11.45
N PHE A 50 -4.70 2.82 -11.99
CA PHE A 50 -5.04 4.24 -11.85
C PHE A 50 -5.06 4.93 -13.20
N GLY A 51 -6.10 5.73 -13.43
CA GLY A 51 -6.20 6.64 -14.57
C GLY A 51 -5.37 7.92 -14.39
N ALA A 52 -5.34 8.75 -15.43
CA ALA A 52 -4.52 9.96 -15.46
C ALA A 52 -4.84 10.97 -14.35
N GLU A 53 -6.11 11.09 -13.94
CA GLU A 53 -6.52 11.98 -12.85
C GLU A 53 -6.03 11.47 -11.50
N SER A 54 -6.30 10.21 -11.16
CA SER A 54 -5.83 9.57 -9.94
C SER A 54 -4.31 9.61 -9.83
N LEU A 55 -3.58 9.40 -10.94
CA LEU A 55 -2.12 9.52 -10.97
C LEU A 55 -1.63 10.94 -10.62
N ARG A 56 -2.31 12.01 -11.09
CA ARG A 56 -1.98 13.38 -10.69
C ARG A 56 -2.22 13.58 -9.19
N LYS A 57 -3.34 13.12 -8.68
CA LYS A 57 -3.66 13.21 -7.25
C LYS A 57 -2.65 12.44 -6.39
N ILE A 58 -2.27 11.24 -6.81
CA ILE A 58 -1.22 10.45 -6.15
C ILE A 58 0.10 11.22 -6.13
N ALA A 59 0.49 11.87 -7.24
CA ALA A 59 1.71 12.67 -7.27
C ALA A 59 1.70 13.86 -6.29
N GLU A 60 0.54 14.53 -6.14
CA GLU A 60 0.35 15.58 -5.12
C GLU A 60 0.45 15.03 -3.70
N LEU A 61 -0.25 13.92 -3.42
CA LEU A 61 -0.23 13.26 -2.12
C LEU A 61 1.17 12.75 -1.75
N LYS A 62 1.93 12.24 -2.72
CA LYS A 62 3.34 11.86 -2.51
C LYS A 62 4.17 13.04 -2.02
N LYS A 63 3.99 14.24 -2.59
CA LYS A 63 4.69 15.45 -2.13
C LYS A 63 4.30 15.82 -0.70
N ILE A 64 2.99 15.81 -0.40
CA ILE A 64 2.46 16.14 0.95
C ILE A 64 3.06 15.21 2.02
N TYR A 65 3.16 13.91 1.72
CA TYR A 65 3.69 12.92 2.66
C TYR A 65 5.19 12.65 2.51
N ALA A 66 5.89 13.37 1.64
CA ALA A 66 7.30 13.16 1.31
C ALA A 66 7.62 11.69 0.92
N LEU A 67 6.77 11.05 0.13
CA LEU A 67 6.98 9.69 -0.35
C LEU A 67 7.83 9.70 -1.63
N GLU A 68 9.12 9.41 -1.49
CA GLU A 68 10.07 9.35 -2.61
C GLU A 68 10.17 7.94 -3.23
N LEU A 69 9.52 6.93 -2.63
CA LEU A 69 9.61 5.56 -3.11
C LEU A 69 9.04 5.41 -4.53
N ASN A 70 9.68 4.52 -5.30
CA ASN A 70 9.24 4.10 -6.61
C ASN A 70 9.39 2.58 -6.80
N ALA A 71 8.88 2.06 -7.92
CA ALA A 71 8.82 0.64 -8.19
C ALA A 71 10.20 -0.06 -8.22
N SER A 72 11.29 0.66 -8.53
CA SER A 72 12.64 0.05 -8.56
C SER A 72 13.16 -0.38 -7.18
N GLN A 73 12.56 0.17 -6.12
CA GLN A 73 12.83 -0.13 -4.71
C GLN A 73 11.89 -1.20 -4.14
N ALA A 74 10.94 -1.71 -4.95
CA ALA A 74 10.08 -2.81 -4.54
C ALA A 74 10.92 -3.98 -4.03
N HIS A 75 10.51 -4.55 -2.89
CA HIS A 75 11.19 -5.67 -2.20
C HIS A 75 12.62 -5.39 -1.69
N LYS A 76 13.10 -4.14 -1.76
CA LYS A 76 14.46 -3.74 -1.33
C LYS A 76 14.44 -2.79 -0.12
N LEU A 77 13.29 -2.62 0.53
CA LEU A 77 13.16 -1.75 1.70
C LEU A 77 13.78 -2.40 2.94
N VAL A 78 14.50 -1.59 3.71
CA VAL A 78 15.13 -2.01 4.97
C VAL A 78 14.52 -1.23 6.12
N GLU A 79 14.23 -1.92 7.22
CA GLU A 79 13.67 -1.31 8.43
C GLU A 79 14.69 -0.39 9.09
N ALA A 80 14.31 0.87 9.35
CA ALA A 80 15.19 1.86 10.00
C ALA A 80 15.58 1.46 11.43
N ASN A 81 14.77 0.62 12.07
CA ASN A 81 15.08 0.00 13.34
C ASN A 81 14.78 -1.50 13.22
N PRO A 82 15.77 -2.34 12.83
CA PRO A 82 15.56 -3.78 12.80
C PRO A 82 15.23 -4.19 14.23
N ALA A 83 13.99 -4.66 14.45
CA ALA A 83 13.57 -5.16 15.75
C ALA A 83 14.67 -6.07 16.30
N LYS A 84 15.20 -5.77 17.50
CA LYS A 84 16.14 -6.65 18.19
C LYS A 84 15.52 -8.04 18.16
N ARG A 85 16.10 -8.96 17.36
CA ARG A 85 15.64 -10.36 17.35
C ARG A 85 15.62 -10.79 18.81
N PRO A 86 14.49 -11.30 19.35
CA PRO A 86 14.51 -11.86 20.67
C PRO A 86 15.55 -12.98 20.63
N VAL A 87 16.60 -12.83 21.44
CA VAL A 87 17.60 -13.88 21.65
C VAL A 87 16.78 -15.10 22.06
N ARG A 88 16.79 -16.16 21.23
CA ARG A 88 16.24 -17.45 21.62
C ARG A 88 16.95 -17.83 22.92
N ARG A 89 16.28 -17.67 24.06
CA ARG A 89 16.75 -18.28 25.30
C ARG A 89 16.57 -19.78 25.09
N SER A 90 17.67 -20.50 24.89
CA SER A 90 17.64 -21.95 25.02
C SER A 90 17.23 -22.28 26.45
N LYS A 91 16.15 -23.01 26.61
CA LYS A 91 15.98 -23.94 27.73
C LYS A 91 15.90 -25.32 27.13
#